data_AF-A0A2T1C560-F1
#
_entry.id   AF-A0A2T1C560-F1
#
_cell.length_a   1.000
_cell.length_b   1.000
_cell.length_c   1.000
_cell.angle_alpha   90.00
_cell.angle_beta   90.00
_cell.angle_gamma   90.00
#
_symmetry.space_group_name_H-M   'P 1'
#
loop_
_entity.id
_entity.type
_entity.pdbx_description
1 polymer ?
#
loop_
_entity_poly.entity_id
_entity_poly.type
_entity_poly.pdbx_seq_one_letter_code
_entity_poly.pdbx_strand_id
1 'polypeptide(L)'
;REAGINPKEVWDKIADRVGISQQQRAALEPFNGQYGRPLFAATAAQKGLEGILEALRESFQLRKESTHKPETSEASEEIIAAVAKTLSLPIAIQWNGIDELNAYIEANPRKRCSLGSTFSETDDLVSGNMPPGTKVQVFSNRLPGGSSAEPKRQADSMAALAYQLMAIGANFPAINKKDPIYLHLALPKGSSPELLRIWREHLKQLAATNAEGGTVTVDDFKLYKDNILEFKPNKVVGIAFPKRPEFIHATVTEPLVWGDANASVALLKSLRLALELSLSLKFGFPFTLSGNLEVEISSDIYGRVEGIPAALQTLLGSGQYSRQEAEEILKRLRCIGQLAIAVASIQKADDCLYDLARAAAQPLDLYYVLLRWTLREQDEPNLSIIWSRIREPLNSLLESLMPNENTLLTQYLKEAAQIAAAANLKGSSFKRTSLAEPFTDFTAAVRSQKPYMDLEFMFASLVQQYHTRLDRIRDHVVGATKREQIKQYYEVLRKMYEEVYQARPEKLLSDKDKLEAAYLFFWQEAYQQLPKRKSEDNSDDSVETTTSV
;
A
#
# COMPACT_ATOMS: atom_id res chain seq x y z
N ARG A 1 -42.40 -5.25 -7.74
CA ARG A 1 -41.88 -6.63 -7.90
C ARG A 1 -41.91 -7.37 -6.57
N GLU A 2 -41.40 -6.82 -5.48
CA GLU A 2 -41.51 -7.44 -4.14
C GLU A 2 -42.96 -7.57 -3.62
N ALA A 3 -43.87 -6.67 -4.01
CA ALA A 3 -45.29 -6.77 -3.65
C ALA A 3 -46.14 -7.70 -4.55
N GLY A 4 -45.54 -8.42 -5.52
CA GLY A 4 -46.28 -9.29 -6.46
C GLY A 4 -47.18 -8.56 -7.49
N ILE A 5 -47.31 -7.24 -7.41
CA ILE A 5 -48.18 -6.44 -8.30
C ILE A 5 -47.50 -6.22 -9.67
N ASN A 6 -48.28 -6.40 -10.75
CA ASN A 6 -47.81 -6.18 -12.12
C ASN A 6 -47.43 -4.69 -12.32
N PRO A 7 -46.28 -4.38 -12.94
CA PRO A 7 -45.88 -3.00 -13.25
C PRO A 7 -46.95 -2.16 -13.95
N LYS A 8 -47.83 -2.78 -14.75
CA LYS A 8 -48.96 -2.11 -15.41
C LYS A 8 -50.00 -1.64 -14.39
N GLU A 9 -50.42 -2.51 -13.48
CA GLU A 9 -51.39 -2.20 -12.42
C GLU A 9 -50.88 -1.15 -11.42
N VAL A 10 -49.57 -1.15 -11.15
CA VAL A 10 -48.92 -0.11 -10.33
C VAL A 10 -49.04 1.24 -11.04
N TRP A 11 -48.80 1.27 -12.35
CA TRP A 11 -48.98 2.46 -13.17
C TRP A 11 -50.44 2.87 -13.32
N ASP A 12 -51.38 1.92 -13.28
CA ASP A 12 -52.82 2.17 -13.23
C ASP A 12 -53.18 2.99 -12.00
N LYS A 13 -52.76 2.53 -10.83
CA LYS A 13 -53.00 3.22 -9.56
C LYS A 13 -52.30 4.57 -9.45
N ILE A 14 -51.07 4.70 -9.98
CA ILE A 14 -50.33 5.98 -9.96
C ILE A 14 -51.02 7.01 -10.86
N ALA A 15 -51.42 6.62 -12.07
CA ALA A 15 -52.09 7.54 -12.99
C ALA A 15 -53.43 8.04 -12.43
N ASP A 16 -54.21 7.16 -11.81
CA ASP A 16 -55.49 7.51 -11.20
C ASP A 16 -55.31 8.48 -10.01
N ARG A 17 -54.27 8.29 -9.19
CA ARG A 17 -53.98 9.16 -8.03
C ARG A 17 -53.40 10.52 -8.39
N VAL A 18 -52.58 10.58 -9.43
CA VAL A 18 -51.92 11.83 -9.86
C VAL A 18 -52.81 12.63 -10.83
N GLY A 19 -53.99 12.10 -11.18
CA GLY A 19 -54.98 12.76 -12.03
C GLY A 19 -54.61 12.76 -13.51
N ILE A 20 -53.85 11.77 -13.96
CA ILE A 20 -53.42 11.63 -15.36
C ILE A 20 -54.58 11.05 -16.17
N SER A 21 -55.04 11.80 -17.18
CA SER A 21 -56.15 11.37 -18.04
C SER A 21 -55.80 10.12 -18.87
N GLN A 22 -56.82 9.39 -19.31
CA GLN A 22 -56.64 8.18 -20.13
C GLN A 22 -55.93 8.48 -21.47
N GLN A 23 -56.08 9.68 -22.03
CA GLN A 23 -55.37 10.12 -23.24
C GLN A 23 -53.88 10.40 -22.96
N GLN A 24 -53.56 11.08 -21.87
CA GLN A 24 -52.16 11.29 -21.44
C GLN A 24 -51.49 9.96 -21.10
N ARG A 25 -52.22 9.05 -20.47
CA ARG A 25 -51.77 7.69 -20.16
C ARG A 25 -51.36 6.92 -21.41
N ALA A 26 -52.21 6.92 -22.44
CA ALA A 26 -51.90 6.28 -23.71
C ALA A 26 -50.66 6.90 -24.39
N ALA A 27 -50.47 8.21 -24.25
CA ALA A 27 -49.28 8.91 -24.75
C ALA A 27 -48.00 8.55 -23.95
N LEU A 28 -48.11 8.18 -22.68
CA LEU A 28 -46.98 7.79 -21.82
C LEU A 28 -46.60 6.30 -21.94
N GLU A 29 -47.51 5.46 -22.43
CA GLU A 29 -47.31 4.01 -22.53
C GLU A 29 -46.12 3.57 -23.42
N PRO A 30 -45.69 4.30 -24.47
CA PRO A 30 -44.48 3.98 -25.22
C PRO A 30 -43.17 4.21 -24.44
N PHE A 31 -43.17 5.03 -23.38
CA PHE A 31 -41.96 5.40 -22.65
C PHE A 31 -41.54 4.34 -21.62
N ASN A 32 -40.26 4.34 -21.22
CA ASN A 32 -39.74 3.40 -20.23
C ASN A 32 -40.41 3.63 -18.85
N GLY A 33 -40.95 2.56 -18.26
CA GLY A 33 -41.73 2.61 -17.01
C GLY A 33 -40.95 2.95 -15.73
N GLN A 34 -39.61 2.90 -15.74
CA GLN A 34 -38.76 3.24 -14.59
C GLN A 34 -38.19 4.66 -14.64
N TYR A 35 -38.03 5.23 -15.84
CA TYR A 35 -37.32 6.50 -16.01
C TYR A 35 -38.14 7.54 -16.78
N GLY A 36 -38.67 7.19 -17.95
CA GLY A 36 -39.37 8.13 -18.83
C GLY A 36 -40.79 8.45 -18.35
N ARG A 37 -41.58 7.42 -18.03
CA ARG A 37 -42.97 7.60 -17.59
C ARG A 37 -43.10 8.42 -16.30
N PRO A 38 -42.31 8.20 -15.23
CA PRO A 38 -42.39 9.01 -14.01
C PRO A 38 -42.11 10.50 -14.25
N LEU A 39 -41.17 10.81 -15.14
CA LEU A 39 -40.73 12.18 -15.39
C LEU A 39 -41.82 13.00 -16.09
N PHE A 40 -42.44 12.42 -17.14
CA PHE A 40 -43.54 13.06 -17.85
C PHE A 40 -44.87 13.02 -17.07
N ALA A 41 -45.09 11.99 -16.26
CA ALA A 41 -46.20 11.93 -15.32
C ALA A 41 -46.12 13.05 -14.27
N ALA A 42 -44.93 13.35 -13.76
CA ALA A 42 -44.71 14.45 -12.83
C ALA A 42 -45.01 15.82 -13.44
N THR A 43 -44.72 16.03 -14.73
CA THR A 43 -45.07 17.27 -15.44
C THR A 43 -46.58 17.40 -15.73
N ALA A 44 -47.30 16.28 -15.77
CA ALA A 44 -48.73 16.24 -16.08
C ALA A 44 -49.64 16.20 -14.83
N ALA A 45 -49.06 16.25 -13.63
CA ALA A 45 -49.80 16.20 -12.37
C ALA A 45 -50.67 17.45 -12.18
N GLN A 46 -51.98 17.27 -12.04
CA GLN A 46 -52.95 18.38 -11.99
C GLN A 46 -52.70 19.38 -10.84
N LYS A 47 -52.14 18.90 -9.73
CA LYS A 47 -51.80 19.71 -8.55
C LYS A 47 -50.30 20.08 -8.48
N GLY A 48 -49.55 19.89 -9.56
CA GLY A 48 -48.11 20.15 -9.61
C GLY A 48 -47.31 19.40 -8.54
N LEU A 49 -46.22 20.00 -8.08
CA LEU A 49 -45.27 19.37 -7.14
C LEU A 49 -45.89 19.08 -5.77
N GLU A 50 -46.85 19.88 -5.32
CA GLU A 50 -47.55 19.69 -4.04
C GLU A 50 -48.42 18.43 -4.04
N GLY A 51 -49.18 18.18 -5.11
CA GLY A 51 -49.97 16.95 -5.22
C GLY A 51 -49.12 15.69 -5.35
N ILE A 52 -47.95 15.79 -5.99
CA ILE A 52 -46.98 14.69 -6.07
C ILE A 52 -46.40 14.40 -4.67
N LEU A 53 -46.04 15.44 -3.91
CA LEU A 53 -45.55 15.29 -2.54
C LEU A 53 -46.63 14.70 -1.62
N GLU A 54 -47.88 15.11 -1.77
CA GLU A 54 -49.02 14.58 -1.01
C GLU A 54 -49.26 13.09 -1.34
N ALA A 55 -49.28 12.72 -2.62
CA ALA A 55 -49.43 11.33 -3.05
C ALA A 55 -48.23 10.44 -2.65
N LEU A 56 -47.01 11.00 -2.63
CA LEU A 56 -45.83 10.32 -2.11
C LEU A 56 -45.92 10.13 -0.60
N ARG A 57 -46.30 11.16 0.17
CA ARG A 57 -46.51 11.06 1.62
C ARG A 57 -47.55 10.00 1.95
N GLU A 58 -48.68 10.00 1.24
CA GLU A 58 -49.73 9.01 1.39
C GLU A 58 -49.24 7.60 0.98
N SER A 59 -48.47 7.46 -0.10
CA SER A 59 -47.84 6.19 -0.48
C SER A 59 -46.84 5.71 0.57
N PHE A 60 -46.08 6.61 1.20
CA PHE A 60 -45.15 6.25 2.27
C PHE A 60 -45.90 5.89 3.56
N GLN A 61 -47.03 6.53 3.86
CA GLN A 61 -47.94 6.16 4.95
C GLN A 61 -48.61 4.81 4.72
N LEU A 62 -49.10 4.56 3.50
CA LEU A 62 -49.67 3.25 3.14
C LEU A 62 -48.63 2.13 3.16
N ARG A 63 -47.35 2.42 2.84
CA ARG A 63 -46.25 1.46 3.04
C ARG A 63 -45.90 1.28 4.52
N LYS A 64 -46.07 2.29 5.37
CA LYS A 64 -45.99 2.13 6.83
C LYS A 64 -47.11 1.24 7.38
N GLU A 65 -48.28 1.23 6.74
CA GLU A 65 -49.46 0.49 7.20
C GLU A 65 -49.60 -0.93 6.58
N SER A 66 -49.07 -1.17 5.38
CA SER A 66 -49.29 -2.42 4.61
C SER A 66 -48.18 -3.46 4.68
N THR A 67 -47.05 -3.15 5.30
CA THR A 67 -46.09 -4.18 5.73
C THR A 67 -46.29 -4.45 7.21
N HIS A 68 -46.39 -5.73 7.54
CA HIS A 68 -46.30 -6.31 8.89
C HIS A 68 -45.74 -5.34 9.93
N LYS A 69 -46.50 -5.15 11.02
CA LYS A 69 -46.13 -4.48 12.27
C LYS A 69 -44.78 -3.76 12.17
N PRO A 70 -44.75 -2.42 12.02
CA PRO A 70 -43.52 -1.72 12.22
C PRO A 70 -43.14 -1.98 13.68
N GLU A 71 -42.14 -2.83 13.90
CA GLU A 71 -41.08 -2.39 14.79
C GLU A 71 -40.58 -1.09 14.16
N THR A 72 -41.24 0.01 14.51
CA THR A 72 -40.52 1.24 14.72
C THR A 72 -39.46 0.88 15.73
N SER A 73 -38.30 0.41 15.27
CA SER A 73 -37.10 0.67 16.02
C SER A 73 -36.93 2.20 15.88
N GLU A 74 -37.62 2.95 16.75
CA GLU A 74 -36.88 3.99 17.45
C GLU A 74 -35.56 3.33 17.80
N ALA A 75 -34.45 3.87 17.27
CA ALA A 75 -33.14 3.30 17.53
C ALA A 75 -33.12 2.99 19.04
N SER A 76 -32.87 1.72 19.41
CA SER A 76 -33.05 1.30 20.79
C SER A 76 -32.34 2.29 21.71
N GLU A 77 -32.81 2.49 22.95
CA GLU A 77 -32.09 3.39 23.87
C GLU A 77 -30.61 3.01 23.98
N GLU A 78 -30.26 1.74 23.77
CA GLU A 78 -28.90 1.24 23.59
C GLU A 78 -28.21 1.80 22.35
N ILE A 79 -28.84 1.80 21.17
CA ILE A 79 -28.30 2.43 19.95
C ILE A 79 -28.19 3.96 20.12
N ILE A 80 -29.18 4.63 20.73
CA ILE A 80 -29.12 6.08 20.98
C ILE A 80 -28.02 6.42 21.98
N ALA A 81 -27.90 5.65 23.07
CA ALA A 81 -26.86 5.80 24.08
C ALA A 81 -25.48 5.42 23.52
N ALA A 82 -25.39 4.40 22.67
CA ALA A 82 -24.16 4.02 21.96
C ALA A 82 -23.75 5.09 20.97
N VAL A 83 -24.68 5.65 20.17
CA VAL A 83 -24.42 6.78 19.27
C VAL A 83 -24.01 8.03 20.06
N ALA A 84 -24.69 8.34 21.16
CA ALA A 84 -24.30 9.44 22.04
C ALA A 84 -22.91 9.20 22.68
N LYS A 85 -22.59 7.96 23.07
CA LYS A 85 -21.27 7.54 23.58
C LYS A 85 -20.18 7.66 22.50
N THR A 86 -20.44 7.15 21.31
CA THR A 86 -19.47 7.02 20.19
C THR A 86 -19.23 8.36 19.50
N LEU A 87 -20.26 9.21 19.38
CA LEU A 87 -20.15 10.54 18.78
C LEU A 87 -19.68 11.62 19.78
N SER A 88 -19.82 11.41 21.10
CA SER A 88 -19.57 12.48 22.08
C SER A 88 -18.40 12.24 23.02
N LEU A 89 -17.86 11.03 23.15
CA LEU A 89 -16.79 10.74 24.11
C LEU A 89 -15.75 9.76 23.54
N PRO A 90 -14.45 9.96 23.83
CA PRO A 90 -13.44 8.94 23.59
C PRO A 90 -13.63 7.83 24.63
N ILE A 91 -14.55 6.91 24.36
CA ILE A 91 -14.72 5.74 25.22
C ILE A 91 -13.77 4.68 24.69
N ALA A 92 -12.79 4.34 25.52
CA ALA A 92 -12.10 3.06 25.40
C ALA A 92 -13.16 1.97 25.58
N ILE A 93 -13.59 1.35 24.50
CA ILE A 93 -14.30 0.08 24.58
C ILE A 93 -13.24 -0.90 25.05
N GLN A 94 -13.23 -1.23 26.34
CA GLN A 94 -12.35 -2.28 26.85
C GLN A 94 -12.73 -3.59 26.16
N TRP A 95 -11.92 -3.99 25.18
CA TRP A 95 -12.06 -5.28 24.52
C TRP A 95 -11.64 -6.38 25.49
N ASN A 96 -12.58 -7.25 25.86
CA ASN A 96 -12.23 -8.47 26.57
C ASN A 96 -11.77 -9.53 25.57
N GLY A 97 -10.46 -9.56 25.29
CA GLY A 97 -9.88 -10.42 24.27
C GLY A 97 -10.13 -11.92 24.48
N ILE A 98 -10.36 -12.37 25.72
CA ILE A 98 -10.69 -13.77 26.01
C ILE A 98 -12.12 -14.08 25.56
N ASP A 99 -13.06 -13.18 25.82
CA ASP A 99 -14.46 -13.37 25.44
C ASP A 99 -14.64 -13.26 23.92
N GLU A 100 -13.93 -12.34 23.26
CA GLU A 100 -13.84 -12.24 21.79
C GLU A 100 -13.27 -13.53 21.19
N LEU A 101 -12.19 -14.08 21.76
CA LEU A 101 -11.60 -15.33 21.29
C LEU A 101 -12.55 -16.52 21.47
N ASN A 102 -13.21 -16.61 22.62
CA ASN A 102 -14.20 -17.66 22.90
C ASN A 102 -15.39 -17.55 21.94
N ALA A 103 -15.94 -16.34 21.75
CA ALA A 103 -16.99 -16.07 20.77
C ALA A 103 -16.53 -16.41 19.35
N TYR A 104 -15.30 -16.08 18.97
CA TYR A 104 -14.73 -16.45 17.69
C TYR A 104 -14.58 -17.98 17.53
N ILE A 105 -14.28 -18.74 18.59
CA ILE A 105 -14.17 -20.19 18.52
C ILE A 105 -15.56 -20.83 18.40
N GLU A 106 -16.52 -20.36 19.18
CA GLU A 106 -17.86 -20.96 19.32
C GLU A 106 -18.85 -20.51 18.24
N ALA A 107 -18.71 -19.30 17.70
CA ALA A 107 -19.67 -18.76 16.74
C ALA A 107 -19.61 -19.47 15.38
N ASN A 108 -20.78 -19.71 14.77
CA ASN A 108 -20.85 -20.22 13.40
C ASN A 108 -20.18 -19.21 12.42
N PRO A 109 -19.16 -19.61 11.63
CA PRO A 109 -18.46 -18.71 10.71
C PRO A 109 -19.34 -17.94 9.72
N ARG A 110 -20.56 -18.42 9.45
CA ARG A 110 -21.55 -17.77 8.56
C ARG A 110 -22.40 -16.69 9.23
N LYS A 111 -22.42 -16.63 10.57
CA LYS A 111 -23.17 -15.65 11.38
C LYS A 111 -22.25 -14.71 12.16
N ARG A 112 -21.00 -14.56 11.71
CA ARG A 112 -20.04 -13.66 12.36
C ARG A 112 -20.12 -12.29 11.70
N CYS A 113 -19.96 -11.25 12.52
CA CYS A 113 -19.86 -9.90 12.00
C CYS A 113 -18.65 -9.84 11.07
N SER A 114 -18.84 -9.24 9.90
CA SER A 114 -17.80 -9.04 8.90
C SER A 114 -17.06 -7.71 9.03
N LEU A 115 -17.53 -6.83 9.93
CA LEU A 115 -17.09 -5.44 10.05
C LEU A 115 -16.73 -5.03 11.49
N GLY A 116 -16.99 -5.89 12.48
CA GLY A 116 -16.93 -5.58 13.91
C GLY A 116 -16.85 -6.83 14.78
N SER A 117 -17.35 -6.73 16.02
CA SER A 117 -17.19 -7.77 17.05
C SER A 117 -17.85 -9.11 16.71
N THR A 118 -17.25 -10.20 17.17
CA THR A 118 -17.84 -11.55 17.06
C THR A 118 -18.80 -11.92 18.19
N PHE A 119 -18.95 -11.05 19.19
CA PHE A 119 -19.74 -11.31 20.39
C PHE A 119 -21.23 -10.97 20.22
N SER A 120 -21.54 -9.97 19.39
CA SER A 120 -22.90 -9.45 19.21
C SER A 120 -23.73 -10.29 18.23
N GLU A 121 -25.05 -10.30 18.41
CA GLU A 121 -25.96 -10.84 17.39
C GLU A 121 -25.82 -10.06 16.08
N THR A 122 -25.89 -10.78 14.96
CA THR A 122 -25.65 -10.24 13.63
C THR A 122 -26.87 -10.41 12.74
N ASP A 123 -27.08 -9.41 11.88
CA ASP A 123 -28.15 -9.38 10.90
C ASP A 123 -27.61 -9.30 9.47
N ASP A 124 -28.47 -9.68 8.52
CA ASP A 124 -28.21 -9.55 7.09
C ASP A 124 -28.25 -8.07 6.67
N LEU A 125 -27.07 -7.52 6.36
CA LEU A 125 -26.91 -6.24 5.68
C LEU A 125 -27.13 -6.46 4.16
N VAL A 126 -28.27 -5.99 3.66
CA VAL A 126 -28.72 -6.08 2.24
C VAL A 126 -28.97 -4.68 1.66
N SER A 127 -29.10 -4.56 0.33
CA SER A 127 -29.25 -3.23 -0.30
C SER A 127 -30.51 -2.49 0.14
N GLY A 128 -31.57 -3.21 0.49
CA GLY A 128 -32.80 -2.65 1.07
C GLY A 128 -32.60 -1.98 2.44
N ASN A 129 -31.57 -2.39 3.18
CA ASN A 129 -31.22 -1.85 4.51
C ASN A 129 -30.14 -0.76 4.43
N MET A 130 -29.77 -0.31 3.22
CA MET A 130 -28.76 0.72 3.00
C MET A 130 -29.39 2.02 2.50
N PRO A 131 -28.73 3.18 2.70
CA PRO A 131 -29.15 4.45 2.12
C PRO A 131 -29.30 4.34 0.59
N PRO A 132 -30.28 5.04 -0.02
CA PRO A 132 -30.52 4.98 -1.46
C PRO A 132 -29.27 5.31 -2.28
N GLY A 133 -28.92 4.42 -3.21
CA GLY A 133 -27.73 4.57 -4.06
C GLY A 133 -26.47 3.87 -3.52
N THR A 134 -26.50 3.38 -2.28
CA THR A 134 -25.39 2.62 -1.68
C THR A 134 -25.55 1.13 -1.97
N LYS A 135 -24.60 0.53 -2.70
CA LYS A 135 -24.56 -0.92 -2.90
C LYS A 135 -23.81 -1.57 -1.74
N VAL A 136 -24.40 -2.61 -1.13
CA VAL A 136 -23.65 -3.51 -0.25
C VAL A 136 -22.61 -4.23 -1.13
N GLN A 137 -21.33 -4.01 -0.88
CA GLN A 137 -20.27 -4.69 -1.63
C GLN A 137 -20.18 -6.15 -1.13
N VAL A 138 -20.45 -7.13 -2.00
CA VAL A 138 -20.24 -8.59 -1.72
C VAL A 138 -18.77 -8.82 -1.49
N PHE A 139 -18.31 -9.58 -0.47
CA PHE A 139 -17.09 -10.43 -0.55
C PHE A 139 -16.98 -11.50 0.57
N SER A 140 -18.09 -11.95 1.16
CA SER A 140 -18.01 -13.16 2.01
C SER A 140 -18.15 -14.40 1.14
N ASN A 141 -17.06 -15.15 0.93
CA ASN A 141 -17.11 -16.53 0.41
C ASN A 141 -17.92 -17.49 1.30
N ARG A 142 -18.42 -17.02 2.46
CA ARG A 142 -19.14 -17.82 3.46
C ARG A 142 -20.66 -17.77 3.28
N LEU A 143 -21.17 -16.84 2.47
CA LEU A 143 -22.60 -16.72 2.12
C LEU A 143 -22.78 -16.97 0.62
N PRO A 144 -23.86 -17.66 0.19
CA PRO A 144 -24.15 -17.89 -1.22
C PRO A 144 -24.58 -16.57 -1.89
N GLY A 145 -23.61 -15.75 -2.28
CA GLY A 145 -23.80 -14.51 -3.05
C GLY A 145 -23.07 -14.61 -4.38
N GLY A 146 -23.71 -15.26 -5.36
CA GLY A 146 -23.24 -15.29 -6.75
C GLY A 146 -23.84 -14.15 -7.56
N SER A 147 -23.39 -14.01 -8.82
CA SER A 147 -23.84 -13.00 -9.81
C SER A 147 -25.36 -12.95 -10.07
N SER A 148 -26.14 -13.88 -9.51
CA SER A 148 -27.60 -13.98 -9.60
C SER A 148 -28.35 -13.63 -8.30
N ALA A 149 -27.67 -13.40 -7.19
CA ALA A 149 -28.28 -13.12 -5.87
C ALA A 149 -27.83 -11.77 -5.31
N GLU A 150 -28.70 -11.16 -4.49
CA GLU A 150 -28.40 -9.86 -3.86
C GLU A 150 -27.21 -9.98 -2.89
N PRO A 151 -26.28 -9.01 -2.89
CA PRO A 151 -25.17 -8.98 -1.94
C PRO A 151 -25.63 -9.00 -0.48
N LYS A 152 -25.05 -9.89 0.32
CA LYS A 152 -25.31 -9.99 1.77
C LYS A 152 -24.01 -9.92 2.56
N ARG A 153 -24.01 -9.12 3.63
CA ARG A 153 -23.00 -9.15 4.70
C ARG A 153 -23.68 -9.43 6.04
N GLN A 154 -22.93 -10.01 6.96
CA GLN A 154 -23.37 -10.15 8.34
C GLN A 154 -22.70 -9.02 9.13
N ALA A 155 -23.51 -8.21 9.80
CA ALA A 155 -23.03 -7.11 10.63
C ALA A 155 -23.87 -7.05 11.89
N ASP A 156 -23.24 -6.77 13.03
CA ASP A 156 -23.97 -6.40 14.24
C ASP A 156 -24.60 -5.00 14.06
N SER A 157 -25.51 -4.64 14.95
CA SER A 157 -26.26 -3.38 14.87
C SER A 157 -25.38 -2.13 14.88
N MET A 158 -24.25 -2.14 15.62
CA MET A 158 -23.35 -0.99 15.68
C MET A 158 -22.52 -0.89 14.40
N ALA A 159 -21.92 -1.99 13.94
CA ALA A 159 -21.16 -1.98 12.70
C ALA A 159 -22.04 -1.65 11.48
N ALA A 160 -23.29 -2.13 11.45
CA ALA A 160 -24.28 -1.81 10.43
C ALA A 160 -24.60 -0.30 10.40
N LEU A 161 -24.91 0.28 11.56
CA LEU A 161 -25.20 1.70 11.67
C LEU A 161 -23.99 2.56 11.31
N ALA A 162 -22.81 2.22 11.82
CA ALA A 162 -21.57 2.93 11.50
C ALA A 162 -21.29 2.89 9.99
N TYR A 163 -21.48 1.74 9.34
CA TYR A 163 -21.37 1.62 7.88
C TYR A 163 -22.41 2.46 7.12
N GLN A 164 -23.67 2.51 7.58
CA GLN A 164 -24.71 3.36 6.99
C GLN A 164 -24.39 4.87 7.14
N LEU A 165 -23.97 5.30 8.33
CA LEU A 165 -23.59 6.68 8.61
C LEU A 165 -22.37 7.08 7.79
N MET A 166 -21.38 6.20 7.70
CA MET A 166 -20.22 6.40 6.83
C MET A 166 -20.66 6.49 5.37
N ALA A 167 -21.61 5.67 4.90
CA ALA A 167 -22.10 5.74 3.53
C ALA A 167 -22.83 7.04 3.19
N ILE A 168 -23.47 7.68 4.18
CA ILE A 168 -24.10 9.00 4.05
C ILE A 168 -23.06 10.11 4.15
N GLY A 169 -22.11 9.95 5.05
CA GLY A 169 -21.12 10.95 5.43
C GLY A 169 -19.88 11.00 4.52
N ALA A 170 -19.50 9.89 3.88
CA ALA A 170 -18.31 9.73 3.06
C ALA A 170 -18.65 9.40 1.60
N ASN A 171 -17.73 9.71 0.69
CA ASN A 171 -17.90 9.45 -0.74
C ASN A 171 -17.43 8.03 -1.12
N PHE A 172 -18.20 6.99 -0.80
CA PHE A 172 -17.79 5.63 -1.18
C PHE A 172 -17.65 5.47 -2.70
N PRO A 173 -16.56 4.86 -3.18
CA PRO A 173 -16.39 4.58 -4.59
C PRO A 173 -17.47 3.59 -5.06
N ALA A 174 -18.14 3.91 -6.17
CA ALA A 174 -19.31 3.19 -6.66
C ALA A 174 -19.04 1.73 -7.07
N ILE A 175 -17.76 1.35 -7.24
CA ILE A 175 -17.33 0.06 -7.78
C ILE A 175 -15.98 -0.27 -7.17
N ASN A 176 -15.91 -1.19 -6.20
CA ASN A 176 -14.65 -1.86 -5.89
C ASN A 176 -14.87 -3.35 -5.62
N LYS A 177 -14.02 -4.18 -6.23
CA LYS A 177 -13.99 -5.64 -6.09
C LYS A 177 -13.14 -6.11 -4.88
N LYS A 178 -12.66 -5.19 -4.05
CA LYS A 178 -11.82 -5.47 -2.89
C LYS A 178 -12.30 -4.65 -1.70
N ASP A 179 -12.25 -5.26 -0.52
CA ASP A 179 -12.61 -4.59 0.72
C ASP A 179 -11.67 -3.41 0.98
N PRO A 180 -12.22 -2.24 1.40
CA PRO A 180 -11.40 -1.10 1.78
C PRO A 180 -10.60 -1.42 3.05
N ILE A 181 -9.46 -0.75 3.19
CA ILE A 181 -8.78 -0.64 4.48
C ILE A 181 -9.30 0.64 5.13
N TYR A 182 -9.70 0.57 6.40
CA TYR A 182 -10.22 1.71 7.14
C TYR A 182 -9.09 2.39 7.92
N LEU A 183 -8.92 3.69 7.68
CA LEU A 183 -8.05 4.57 8.44
C LEU A 183 -8.88 5.32 9.46
N HIS A 184 -8.65 5.02 10.73
CA HIS A 184 -9.23 5.72 11.87
C HIS A 184 -8.24 6.76 12.35
N LEU A 185 -8.58 8.04 12.27
CA LEU A 185 -7.80 9.14 12.83
C LEU A 185 -8.51 9.67 14.07
N ALA A 186 -7.77 9.88 15.14
CA ALA A 186 -8.29 10.41 16.39
C ALA A 186 -7.60 11.73 16.76
N LEU A 187 -8.36 12.62 17.39
CA LEU A 187 -7.79 13.75 18.11
C LEU A 187 -7.09 13.24 19.38
N PRO A 188 -5.93 13.81 19.76
CA PRO A 188 -5.29 13.49 21.03
C PRO A 188 -6.24 13.65 22.23
N LYS A 189 -6.06 12.83 23.26
CA LYS A 189 -6.86 12.93 24.49
C LYS A 189 -6.73 14.32 25.10
N GLY A 190 -7.85 14.92 25.52
CA GLY A 190 -7.89 16.28 26.05
C GLY A 190 -7.87 17.38 25.00
N SER A 191 -8.06 17.05 23.72
CA SER A 191 -8.21 18.05 22.65
C SER A 191 -9.36 19.02 22.91
N SER A 192 -9.16 20.29 22.54
CA SER A 192 -10.17 21.33 22.70
C SER A 192 -11.20 21.30 21.55
N PRO A 193 -12.40 21.88 21.76
CA PRO A 193 -13.38 22.06 20.69
C PRO A 193 -12.85 22.86 19.49
N GLU A 194 -11.91 23.78 19.73
CA GLU A 194 -11.28 24.57 18.68
C GLU A 194 -10.37 23.71 17.80
N LEU A 195 -9.65 22.75 18.38
CA LEU A 195 -8.85 21.81 17.59
C LEU A 195 -9.72 20.93 16.69
N LEU A 196 -10.89 20.49 17.19
CA LEU A 196 -11.89 19.79 16.39
C LEU A 196 -12.41 20.65 15.24
N ARG A 197 -12.63 21.95 15.47
CA ARG A 197 -13.04 22.89 14.41
C ARG A 197 -11.97 22.98 13.31
N ILE A 198 -10.71 23.16 13.69
CA ILE A 198 -9.56 23.24 12.76
C ILE A 198 -9.41 21.92 11.99
N TRP A 199 -9.54 20.79 12.66
CA TRP A 199 -9.49 19.46 12.03
C TRP A 199 -10.59 19.26 10.99
N ARG A 200 -11.85 19.60 11.33
CA ARG A 200 -12.98 19.59 10.39
C ARG A 200 -12.72 20.48 9.18
N GLU A 201 -12.17 21.67 9.40
CA GLU A 201 -11.84 22.61 8.33
C GLU A 201 -10.74 22.06 7.41
N HIS A 202 -9.70 21.46 7.99
CA HIS A 202 -8.62 20.82 7.23
C HIS A 202 -9.14 19.66 6.37
N LEU A 203 -9.93 18.73 6.93
CA LEU A 203 -10.51 17.62 6.16
C LEU A 203 -11.45 18.10 5.06
N LYS A 204 -12.23 19.17 5.30
CA LYS A 204 -13.04 19.81 4.26
C LYS A 204 -12.18 20.35 3.12
N GLN A 205 -11.06 21.01 3.43
CA GLN A 205 -10.15 21.54 2.42
C GLN A 205 -9.51 20.41 1.58
N LEU A 206 -9.12 19.31 2.23
CA LEU A 206 -8.62 18.12 1.53
C LEU A 206 -9.70 17.53 0.61
N ALA A 207 -10.94 17.39 1.09
CA ALA A 207 -12.07 16.89 0.31
C ALA A 207 -12.45 17.80 -0.87
N ALA A 208 -12.24 19.13 -0.75
CA ALA A 208 -12.59 20.11 -1.78
C ALA A 208 -11.78 19.94 -3.09
N THR A 209 -10.67 19.20 -3.06
CA THR A 209 -9.87 18.89 -4.25
C THR A 209 -10.60 18.00 -5.27
N ASN A 210 -11.73 17.39 -4.90
CA ASN A 210 -12.59 16.62 -5.81
C ASN A 210 -13.98 17.25 -5.97
N ALA A 211 -14.11 18.16 -6.94
CA ALA A 211 -15.36 18.86 -7.26
C ALA A 211 -16.48 17.93 -7.78
N GLU A 212 -16.14 16.75 -8.32
CA GLU A 212 -17.11 15.81 -8.89
C GLU A 212 -17.63 14.79 -7.86
N GLY A 213 -17.10 14.81 -6.63
CA GLY A 213 -17.36 13.80 -5.60
C GLY A 213 -16.62 12.48 -5.85
N GLY A 214 -16.53 11.65 -4.81
CA GLY A 214 -15.79 10.38 -4.84
C GLY A 214 -14.55 10.38 -3.95
N THR A 215 -13.67 9.39 -4.17
CA THR A 215 -12.35 9.29 -3.55
C THR A 215 -11.39 10.37 -4.04
N VAL A 216 -10.28 10.53 -3.35
CA VAL A 216 -9.16 11.39 -3.75
C VAL A 216 -7.90 10.54 -3.70
N THR A 217 -7.15 10.48 -4.79
CA THR A 217 -5.89 9.72 -4.85
C THR A 217 -4.71 10.64 -4.57
N VAL A 218 -3.56 10.07 -4.23
CA VAL A 218 -2.31 10.83 -4.15
C VAL A 218 -1.63 10.82 -5.53
N ASP A 219 -0.90 11.89 -5.84
CA ASP A 219 0.10 11.88 -6.91
C ASP A 219 1.27 10.96 -6.52
N ASP A 220 1.21 9.71 -6.94
CA ASP A 220 2.24 8.69 -6.65
C ASP A 220 3.64 9.18 -7.03
N PHE A 221 3.81 9.92 -8.13
CA PHE A 221 5.13 10.39 -8.54
C PHE A 221 5.70 11.42 -7.57
N LYS A 222 4.91 12.43 -7.20
CA LYS A 222 5.32 13.46 -6.20
C LYS A 222 5.51 12.85 -4.82
N LEU A 223 4.66 11.89 -4.43
CA LEU A 223 4.74 11.23 -3.15
C LEU A 223 6.01 10.39 -3.02
N TYR A 224 6.32 9.55 -4.02
CA TYR A 224 7.45 8.63 -3.91
C TYR A 224 8.78 9.27 -4.28
N LYS A 225 8.79 10.32 -5.10
CA LYS A 225 10.02 11.03 -5.48
C LYS A 225 10.39 12.11 -4.50
N ASP A 226 9.45 13.01 -4.24
CA ASP A 226 9.71 14.26 -3.54
C ASP A 226 9.18 14.22 -2.10
N ASN A 227 8.50 13.14 -1.70
CA ASN A 227 7.77 13.02 -0.41
C ASN A 227 6.74 14.13 -0.22
N ILE A 228 6.16 14.61 -1.32
CA ILE A 228 5.13 15.66 -1.32
C ILE A 228 3.76 14.98 -1.40
N LEU A 229 2.95 15.17 -0.36
CA LEU A 229 1.57 14.73 -0.35
C LEU A 229 0.70 15.72 -1.14
N GLU A 230 0.39 15.37 -2.38
CA GLU A 230 -0.53 16.14 -3.22
C GLU A 230 -1.70 15.26 -3.66
N PHE A 231 -2.90 15.77 -3.41
CA PHE A 231 -4.14 15.08 -3.72
C PHE A 231 -4.65 15.40 -5.12
N LYS A 232 -5.15 14.39 -5.81
CA LYS A 232 -5.76 14.48 -7.14
C LYS A 232 -7.12 13.80 -7.16
N PRO A 233 -8.10 14.34 -7.92
CA PRO A 233 -9.42 13.72 -8.03
C PRO A 233 -9.31 12.33 -8.69
N ASN A 234 -9.94 11.33 -8.08
CA ASN A 234 -10.04 9.99 -8.65
C ASN A 234 -11.33 9.31 -8.15
N LYS A 235 -12.18 8.85 -9.06
CA LYS A 235 -13.52 8.32 -8.71
C LYS A 235 -13.52 6.89 -8.14
N VAL A 236 -12.41 6.15 -8.27
CA VAL A 236 -12.37 4.70 -8.04
C VAL A 236 -11.37 4.32 -6.95
N VAL A 237 -10.22 5.00 -6.92
CA VAL A 237 -9.06 4.66 -6.10
C VAL A 237 -8.64 5.87 -5.27
N GLY A 238 -8.32 5.65 -4.01
CA GLY A 238 -7.82 6.67 -3.08
C GLY A 238 -8.51 6.62 -1.72
N ILE A 239 -8.40 7.74 -1.00
CA ILE A 239 -9.05 7.99 0.28
C ILE A 239 -10.41 8.66 0.07
N ALA A 240 -11.44 8.20 0.78
CA ALA A 240 -12.77 8.77 0.66
C ALA A 240 -13.10 9.69 1.84
N PHE A 241 -12.64 10.95 1.74
CA PHE A 241 -12.87 11.96 2.77
C PHE A 241 -14.36 12.22 3.07
N PRO A 242 -14.70 12.73 4.27
CA PRO A 242 -16.07 12.94 4.68
C PRO A 242 -16.63 14.16 3.97
N LYS A 243 -17.75 13.97 3.28
CA LYS A 243 -18.53 15.02 2.63
C LYS A 243 -19.26 15.90 3.64
N ARG A 244 -19.66 15.32 4.77
CA ARG A 244 -20.49 15.96 5.80
C ARG A 244 -19.70 16.14 7.09
N PRO A 245 -19.22 17.36 7.37
CA PRO A 245 -18.41 17.68 8.54
C PRO A 245 -19.09 17.41 9.88
N GLU A 246 -20.42 17.31 9.87
CA GLU A 246 -21.24 16.98 11.03
C GLU A 246 -20.97 15.55 11.54
N PHE A 247 -20.42 14.68 10.70
CA PHE A 247 -20.04 13.30 11.04
C PHE A 247 -18.59 13.18 11.56
N ILE A 248 -17.82 14.27 11.54
CA ILE A 248 -16.45 14.31 12.05
C ILE A 248 -16.49 14.65 13.54
N HIS A 249 -16.09 13.75 14.42
CA HIS A 249 -16.04 13.99 15.86
C HIS A 249 -14.59 13.97 16.35
N ALA A 250 -14.36 13.52 17.59
CA ALA A 250 -13.01 13.27 18.08
C ALA A 250 -12.29 12.20 17.23
N THR A 251 -13.03 11.39 16.50
CA THR A 251 -12.52 10.34 15.63
C THR A 251 -13.15 10.47 14.25
N VAL A 252 -12.40 10.05 13.23
CA VAL A 252 -12.84 10.03 11.83
C VAL A 252 -12.37 8.73 11.20
N THR A 253 -13.29 8.02 10.55
CA THR A 253 -13.01 6.80 9.80
C THR A 253 -13.06 7.11 8.31
N GLU A 254 -11.99 6.80 7.60
CA GLU A 254 -11.81 7.05 6.17
C GLU A 254 -11.55 5.72 5.45
N PRO A 255 -12.31 5.36 4.40
CA PRO A 255 -12.06 4.15 3.65
C PRO A 255 -10.99 4.42 2.59
N LEU A 256 -10.01 3.52 2.51
CA LEU A 256 -8.90 3.54 1.56
C LEU A 256 -9.07 2.41 0.55
N VAL A 257 -9.03 2.72 -0.74
CA VAL A 257 -9.09 1.71 -1.81
C VAL A 257 -7.99 1.91 -2.83
N TRP A 258 -7.32 0.81 -3.20
CA TRP A 258 -6.13 0.83 -4.08
C TRP A 258 -6.31 0.06 -5.40
N GLY A 259 -7.56 -0.07 -5.87
CA GLY A 259 -7.87 -0.74 -7.14
C GLY A 259 -7.40 -2.20 -7.17
N ASP A 260 -6.59 -2.56 -8.16
CA ASP A 260 -6.11 -3.94 -8.35
C ASP A 260 -4.91 -4.32 -7.46
N ALA A 261 -4.41 -3.42 -6.60
CA ALA A 261 -3.31 -3.71 -5.67
C ALA A 261 -3.61 -4.92 -4.77
N ASN A 262 -2.62 -5.79 -4.58
CA ASN A 262 -2.73 -6.91 -3.63
C ASN A 262 -2.82 -6.39 -2.18
N ALA A 263 -3.23 -7.24 -1.23
CA ALA A 263 -3.45 -6.84 0.16
C ALA A 263 -2.20 -6.22 0.83
N SER A 264 -1.00 -6.73 0.51
CA SER A 264 0.26 -6.22 1.06
C SER A 264 0.64 -4.85 0.50
N VAL A 265 0.47 -4.64 -0.81
CA VAL A 265 0.70 -3.34 -1.46
C VAL A 265 -0.33 -2.33 -0.96
N ALA A 266 -1.60 -2.72 -0.88
CA ALA A 266 -2.67 -1.90 -0.32
C ALA A 266 -2.33 -1.48 1.12
N LEU A 267 -1.85 -2.41 1.95
CA LEU A 267 -1.39 -2.09 3.31
C LEU A 267 -0.23 -1.09 3.32
N LEU A 268 0.80 -1.30 2.49
CA LEU A 268 1.96 -0.39 2.40
C LEU A 268 1.56 1.02 1.96
N LYS A 269 0.71 1.13 0.93
CA LYS A 269 0.18 2.41 0.43
C LYS A 269 -0.71 3.10 1.48
N SER A 270 -1.60 2.34 2.11
CA SER A 270 -2.47 2.84 3.17
C SER A 270 -1.68 3.32 4.38
N LEU A 271 -0.72 2.55 4.87
CA LEU A 271 0.11 2.91 6.02
C LEU A 271 0.99 4.12 5.70
N ARG A 272 1.55 4.16 4.49
CA ARG A 272 2.28 5.34 4.03
C ARG A 272 1.42 6.60 4.10
N LEU A 273 0.23 6.56 3.51
CA LEU A 273 -0.70 7.69 3.53
C LEU A 273 -1.11 8.06 4.96
N ALA A 274 -1.43 7.07 5.79
CA ALA A 274 -1.81 7.27 7.19
C ALA A 274 -0.71 8.01 7.97
N LEU A 275 0.54 7.58 7.82
CA LEU A 275 1.69 8.20 8.50
C LEU A 275 1.97 9.63 7.99
N GLU A 276 1.89 9.86 6.69
CA GLU A 276 2.05 11.21 6.12
C GLU A 276 0.98 12.17 6.65
N LEU A 277 -0.28 11.72 6.73
CA LEU A 277 -1.37 12.51 7.30
C LEU A 277 -1.22 12.70 8.82
N SER A 278 -0.94 11.63 9.55
CA SER A 278 -0.87 11.63 11.01
C SER A 278 0.27 12.49 11.53
N LEU A 279 1.42 12.51 10.83
CA LEU A 279 2.62 13.26 11.21
C LEU A 279 2.72 14.65 10.54
N SER A 280 1.78 15.00 9.63
CA SER A 280 1.79 16.29 8.91
C SER A 280 1.77 17.51 9.83
N LEU A 281 1.06 17.44 10.96
CA LEU A 281 0.96 18.52 11.93
C LEU A 281 1.84 18.26 13.15
N LYS A 282 2.38 19.32 13.75
CA LYS A 282 3.30 19.24 14.89
C LYS A 282 2.75 18.46 16.08
N PHE A 283 1.45 18.50 16.32
CA PHE A 283 0.82 17.76 17.43
C PHE A 283 0.54 16.30 17.05
N GLY A 284 0.32 16.03 15.76
CA GLY A 284 0.05 14.71 15.21
C GLY A 284 -1.30 14.13 15.64
N PHE A 285 -1.81 13.18 14.87
CA PHE A 285 -3.08 12.50 15.15
C PHE A 285 -2.84 11.03 15.36
N PRO A 286 -3.23 10.46 16.51
CA PRO A 286 -3.22 9.03 16.65
C PRO A 286 -4.05 8.37 15.55
N PHE A 287 -3.56 7.25 15.03
CA PHE A 287 -4.24 6.54 13.95
C PHE A 287 -4.36 5.05 14.23
N THR A 288 -5.42 4.43 13.72
CA THR A 288 -5.50 2.98 13.57
C THR A 288 -5.84 2.61 12.14
N LEU A 289 -5.06 1.70 11.56
CA LEU A 289 -5.29 1.14 10.25
C LEU A 289 -5.78 -0.30 10.40
N SER A 290 -7.01 -0.59 9.99
CA SER A 290 -7.63 -1.91 10.14
C SER A 290 -8.51 -2.28 8.94
N GLY A 291 -8.73 -3.57 8.74
CA GLY A 291 -9.79 -4.07 7.86
C GLY A 291 -11.19 -3.95 8.48
N ASN A 292 -11.27 -3.66 9.78
CA ASN A 292 -12.52 -3.53 10.52
C ASN A 292 -12.97 -2.06 10.64
N LEU A 293 -14.29 -1.89 10.68
CA LEU A 293 -14.92 -0.59 10.85
C LEU A 293 -15.03 -0.22 12.34
N GLU A 294 -15.12 -1.22 13.20
CA GLU A 294 -15.05 -1.03 14.66
C GLU A 294 -13.65 -1.36 15.17
N VAL A 295 -13.05 -0.41 15.88
CA VAL A 295 -11.69 -0.52 16.42
C VAL A 295 -11.64 0.11 17.80
N GLU A 296 -10.90 -0.52 18.72
CA GLU A 296 -10.55 0.09 20.00
C GLU A 296 -9.51 1.20 19.78
N ILE A 297 -9.94 2.45 19.97
CA ILE A 297 -9.08 3.62 19.88
C ILE A 297 -8.41 3.81 21.24
N SER A 298 -7.20 3.27 21.38
CA SER A 298 -6.36 3.50 22.56
C SER A 298 -5.71 4.88 22.49
N SER A 299 -5.81 5.65 23.57
CA SER A 299 -5.13 6.94 23.70
C SER A 299 -3.63 6.82 23.97
N ASP A 300 -3.16 5.64 24.32
CA ASP A 300 -1.82 5.43 24.87
C ASP A 300 -0.82 5.02 23.78
N ILE A 301 -1.31 4.69 22.58
CA ILE A 301 -0.55 4.29 21.41
C ILE A 301 -0.77 5.33 20.31
N TYR A 302 0.31 5.79 19.67
CA TYR A 302 0.20 6.80 18.61
C TYR A 302 -0.29 6.20 17.29
N GLY A 303 0.20 5.01 16.91
CA GLY A 303 -0.25 4.32 15.69
C GLY A 303 -0.55 2.85 15.93
N ARG A 304 -1.65 2.34 15.41
CA ARG A 304 -1.97 0.91 15.39
C ARG A 304 -2.22 0.44 13.96
N VAL A 305 -1.68 -0.70 13.59
CA VAL A 305 -1.84 -1.32 12.28
C VAL A 305 -2.14 -2.79 12.47
N GLU A 306 -3.31 -3.21 12.01
CA GLU A 306 -3.76 -4.59 12.13
C GLU A 306 -3.49 -5.39 10.86
N GLY A 307 -3.26 -6.69 11.02
CA GLY A 307 -3.09 -7.59 9.89
C GLY A 307 -1.76 -7.46 9.13
N ILE A 308 -0.69 -6.98 9.77
CA ILE A 308 0.65 -6.96 9.17
C ILE A 308 1.10 -8.40 8.86
N PRO A 309 1.35 -8.76 7.58
CA PRO A 309 1.89 -10.07 7.23
C PRO A 309 3.29 -10.27 7.86
N ALA A 310 3.60 -11.49 8.30
CA ALA A 310 4.90 -11.82 8.90
C ALA A 310 6.09 -11.37 8.03
N ALA A 311 5.95 -11.49 6.70
CA ALA A 311 6.97 -11.08 5.74
C ALA A 311 7.28 -9.56 5.74
N LEU A 312 6.41 -8.72 6.31
CA LEU A 312 6.58 -7.27 6.39
C LEU A 312 6.91 -6.78 7.81
N GLN A 313 6.96 -7.67 8.80
CA GLN A 313 7.18 -7.28 10.21
C GLN A 313 8.56 -6.64 10.44
N THR A 314 9.61 -7.08 9.75
CA THR A 314 10.94 -6.44 9.89
C THR A 314 10.91 -4.99 9.43
N LEU A 315 10.14 -4.70 8.38
CA LEU A 315 9.98 -3.35 7.86
C LEU A 315 9.07 -2.51 8.76
N LEU A 316 7.89 -3.03 9.09
CA LEU A 316 6.78 -2.31 9.69
C LEU A 316 6.70 -2.46 11.21
N GLY A 317 7.50 -3.32 11.84
CA GLY A 317 7.43 -3.60 13.28
C GLY A 317 6.20 -4.40 13.70
N SER A 318 5.82 -4.25 14.98
CA SER A 318 4.71 -4.96 15.63
C SER A 318 3.32 -4.50 15.18
N GLY A 319 3.23 -3.33 14.53
CA GLY A 319 1.96 -2.68 14.25
C GLY A 319 1.42 -1.86 15.43
N GLN A 320 2.18 -1.68 16.51
CA GLN A 320 1.89 -0.70 17.55
C GLN A 320 3.06 0.27 17.64
N TYR A 321 2.79 1.55 17.46
CA TYR A 321 3.79 2.59 17.30
C TYR A 321 3.61 3.67 18.36
N SER A 322 4.70 3.96 19.05
CA SER A 322 4.95 5.30 19.59
C SER A 322 5.15 6.30 18.44
N ARG A 323 5.11 7.59 18.76
CA ARG A 323 5.33 8.63 17.75
C ARG A 323 6.71 8.53 17.09
N GLN A 324 7.76 8.24 17.87
CA GLN A 324 9.12 8.08 17.36
C GLN A 324 9.23 6.87 16.42
N GLU A 325 8.61 5.75 16.80
CA GLU A 325 8.55 4.57 15.91
C GLU A 325 7.77 4.90 14.63
N ALA A 326 6.65 5.63 14.70
CA ALA A 326 5.90 6.04 13.52
C ALA A 326 6.73 6.90 12.56
N GLU A 327 7.54 7.83 13.08
CA GLU A 327 8.48 8.64 12.28
C GLU A 327 9.54 7.76 11.59
N GLU A 328 10.06 6.75 12.30
CA GLU A 328 11.04 5.81 11.76
C GLU A 328 10.43 4.89 10.68
N ILE A 329 9.23 4.35 10.92
CA ILE A 329 8.49 3.57 9.92
C ILE A 329 8.19 4.42 8.68
N LEU A 330 7.78 5.68 8.87
CA LEU A 330 7.57 6.59 7.75
C LEU A 330 8.85 6.77 6.94
N LYS A 331 9.99 7.01 7.62
CA LYS A 331 11.31 7.13 6.98
C LYS A 331 11.67 5.88 6.18
N ARG A 332 11.47 4.68 6.72
CA ARG A 332 11.68 3.41 6.00
C ARG A 332 10.82 3.33 4.74
N LEU A 333 9.53 3.66 4.85
CA LEU A 333 8.62 3.68 3.70
C LEU A 333 9.01 4.74 2.66
N ARG A 334 9.61 5.87 3.08
CA ARG A 334 10.15 6.91 2.16
C ARG A 334 11.29 6.33 1.34
N CYS A 335 12.24 5.68 2.00
CA CYS A 335 13.36 5.04 1.34
C CYS A 335 12.90 3.98 0.33
N ILE A 336 12.02 3.05 0.72
CA ILE A 336 11.54 2.01 -0.21
C ILE A 336 10.80 2.61 -1.40
N GLY A 337 9.97 3.63 -1.16
CA GLY A 337 9.28 4.36 -2.21
C GLY A 337 10.23 4.97 -3.24
N GLN A 338 11.24 5.70 -2.77
CA GLN A 338 12.28 6.30 -3.61
C GLN A 338 13.09 5.26 -4.38
N LEU A 339 13.41 4.14 -3.72
CA LEU A 339 14.11 3.01 -4.34
C LEU A 339 13.27 2.39 -5.47
N ALA A 340 11.98 2.15 -5.24
CA ALA A 340 11.09 1.52 -6.22
C ALA A 340 11.00 2.36 -7.50
N ILE A 341 10.76 3.66 -7.39
CA ILE A 341 10.65 4.54 -8.58
C ILE A 341 12.00 4.82 -9.24
N ALA A 342 13.12 4.58 -8.56
CA ALA A 342 14.45 4.78 -9.13
C ALA A 342 14.83 3.66 -10.11
N VAL A 343 14.30 2.45 -9.91
CA VAL A 343 14.64 1.25 -10.69
C VAL A 343 13.48 0.70 -11.51
N ALA A 344 12.22 1.02 -11.16
CA ALA A 344 11.03 0.52 -11.84
C ALA A 344 10.21 1.62 -12.51
N SER A 345 9.59 1.30 -13.65
CA SER A 345 8.57 2.14 -14.26
C SER A 345 7.32 2.28 -13.38
N ILE A 346 6.57 3.37 -13.54
CA ILE A 346 5.36 3.66 -12.75
C ILE A 346 4.37 2.49 -12.75
N GLN A 347 4.21 1.80 -13.88
CA GLN A 347 3.28 0.67 -14.01
C GLN A 347 3.67 -0.55 -13.17
N LYS A 348 4.96 -0.73 -12.88
CA LYS A 348 5.50 -1.86 -12.12
C LYS A 348 6.04 -1.44 -10.75
N ALA A 349 5.86 -0.16 -10.38
CA ALA A 349 6.36 0.38 -9.13
C ALA A 349 5.75 -0.34 -7.92
N ASP A 350 4.47 -0.72 -7.99
CA ASP A 350 3.78 -1.47 -6.93
C ASP A 350 4.37 -2.88 -6.72
N ASP A 351 4.74 -3.57 -7.80
CA ASP A 351 5.40 -4.89 -7.73
C ASP A 351 6.82 -4.74 -7.13
N CYS A 352 7.56 -3.72 -7.57
CA CYS A 352 8.89 -3.43 -7.04
C CYS A 352 8.83 -3.02 -5.56
N LEU A 353 7.84 -2.22 -5.17
CA LEU A 353 7.58 -1.82 -3.79
C LEU A 353 7.35 -3.05 -2.90
N TYR A 354 6.54 -4.01 -3.37
CA TYR A 354 6.28 -5.25 -2.66
C TYR A 354 7.55 -6.11 -2.51
N ASP A 355 8.32 -6.28 -3.58
CA ASP A 355 9.56 -7.07 -3.54
C ASP A 355 10.60 -6.48 -2.57
N LEU A 356 10.76 -5.14 -2.59
CA LEU A 356 11.67 -4.43 -1.67
C LEU A 356 11.19 -4.53 -0.23
N ALA A 357 9.88 -4.38 0.00
CA ALA A 357 9.32 -4.49 1.34
C ALA A 357 9.50 -5.91 1.92
N ARG A 358 9.40 -6.94 1.09
CA ARG A 358 9.68 -8.33 1.49
C ARG A 358 11.17 -8.57 1.76
N ALA A 359 12.05 -7.97 0.95
CA ALA A 359 13.50 -8.09 1.11
C ALA A 359 14.01 -7.47 2.41
N ALA A 360 13.26 -6.56 3.04
CA ALA A 360 13.60 -6.01 4.35
C ALA A 360 13.75 -7.09 5.46
N ALA A 361 13.19 -8.29 5.28
CA ALA A 361 13.41 -9.41 6.21
C ALA A 361 14.86 -9.92 6.21
N GLN A 362 15.58 -9.75 5.10
CA GLN A 362 17.01 -10.02 4.96
C GLN A 362 17.64 -8.82 4.26
N PRO A 363 18.00 -7.73 4.98
CA PRO A 363 18.18 -6.43 4.34
C PRO A 363 19.27 -6.38 3.25
N LEU A 364 20.26 -7.27 3.26
CA LEU A 364 21.24 -7.40 2.17
C LEU A 364 20.61 -7.84 0.83
N ASP A 365 19.45 -8.51 0.86
CA ASP A 365 18.68 -8.89 -0.33
C ASP A 365 18.17 -7.65 -1.09
N LEU A 366 18.12 -6.48 -0.45
CA LEU A 366 17.75 -5.23 -1.11
C LEU A 366 18.68 -4.94 -2.30
N TYR A 367 19.99 -5.20 -2.17
CA TYR A 367 20.92 -5.05 -3.29
C TYR A 367 20.53 -5.94 -4.48
N TYR A 368 20.20 -7.20 -4.21
CA TYR A 368 19.79 -8.14 -5.24
C TYR A 368 18.49 -7.72 -5.91
N VAL A 369 17.47 -7.34 -5.14
CA VAL A 369 16.17 -6.89 -5.68
C VAL A 369 16.35 -5.66 -6.56
N LEU A 370 17.14 -4.68 -6.12
CA LEU A 370 17.41 -3.45 -6.89
C LEU A 370 18.15 -3.74 -8.20
N LEU A 371 19.17 -4.60 -8.17
CA LEU A 371 19.89 -4.99 -9.38
C LEU A 371 18.99 -5.78 -10.34
N ARG A 372 18.20 -6.72 -9.82
CA ARG A 372 17.25 -7.52 -10.63
C ARG A 372 16.22 -6.64 -11.32
N TRP A 373 15.64 -5.67 -10.60
CA TRP A 373 14.67 -4.73 -11.19
C TRP A 373 15.32 -3.81 -12.23
N THR A 374 16.52 -3.31 -11.93
CA THR A 374 17.31 -2.52 -12.89
C THR A 374 17.52 -3.27 -14.21
N LEU A 375 17.93 -4.54 -14.14
CA LEU A 375 18.18 -5.38 -15.32
C LEU A 375 16.90 -5.80 -16.05
N ARG A 376 15.76 -5.83 -15.34
CA ARG A 376 14.45 -6.15 -15.93
C ARG A 376 13.89 -4.99 -16.74
N GLU A 377 14.16 -3.76 -16.31
CA GLU A 377 13.61 -2.54 -16.93
C GLU A 377 14.54 -1.91 -17.96
N GLN A 378 15.84 -2.25 -17.95
CA GLN A 378 16.85 -1.65 -18.82
C GLN A 378 17.77 -2.74 -19.40
N ASP A 379 17.89 -2.79 -20.73
CA ASP A 379 18.76 -3.77 -21.41
C ASP A 379 20.26 -3.50 -21.16
N GLU A 380 20.68 -2.23 -21.19
CA GLU A 380 22.04 -1.79 -20.86
C GLU A 380 22.03 -0.69 -19.79
N PRO A 381 21.86 -1.05 -18.49
CA PRO A 381 21.73 -0.07 -17.42
C PRO A 381 23.05 0.63 -17.11
N ASN A 382 23.00 1.95 -16.95
CA ASN A 382 24.11 2.71 -16.39
C ASN A 382 24.12 2.60 -14.86
N LEU A 383 24.83 1.60 -14.35
CA LEU A 383 24.91 1.31 -12.91
C LEU A 383 25.44 2.48 -12.08
N SER A 384 26.29 3.35 -12.65
CA SER A 384 26.80 4.53 -11.94
C SER A 384 25.70 5.57 -11.69
N ILE A 385 24.86 5.84 -12.70
CA ILE A 385 23.71 6.74 -12.56
C ILE A 385 22.69 6.15 -11.59
N ILE A 386 22.40 4.85 -11.71
CA ILE A 386 21.44 4.19 -10.84
C ILE A 386 21.93 4.21 -9.39
N TRP A 387 23.21 3.89 -9.16
CA TRP A 387 23.83 3.98 -7.83
C TRP A 387 23.67 5.37 -7.22
N SER A 388 23.91 6.44 -7.99
CA SER A 388 23.75 7.81 -7.50
C SER A 388 22.33 8.15 -7.02
N ARG A 389 21.31 7.46 -7.55
CA ARG A 389 19.90 7.64 -7.17
C ARG A 389 19.51 6.79 -5.96
N ILE A 390 20.05 5.58 -5.86
CA ILE A 390 19.65 4.61 -4.82
C ILE A 390 20.53 4.65 -3.57
N ARG A 391 21.76 5.17 -3.63
CA ARG A 391 22.74 5.09 -2.54
C ARG A 391 22.20 5.64 -1.22
N GLU A 392 21.75 6.89 -1.22
CA GLU A 392 21.25 7.55 -0.01
C GLU A 392 20.01 6.87 0.58
N PRO A 393 18.93 6.61 -0.18
CA PRO A 393 17.75 5.94 0.38
C PRO A 393 18.05 4.50 0.81
N LEU A 394 18.93 3.78 0.11
CA LEU A 394 19.33 2.42 0.49
C LEU A 394 20.14 2.42 1.78
N ASN A 395 21.17 3.27 1.91
CA ASN A 395 21.99 3.35 3.11
C ASN A 395 21.15 3.75 4.32
N SER A 396 20.29 4.77 4.18
CA SER A 396 19.40 5.18 5.27
C SER A 396 18.40 4.09 5.66
N LEU A 397 17.96 3.24 4.72
CA LEU A 397 17.09 2.10 5.02
C LEU A 397 17.86 0.98 5.73
N LEU A 398 19.06 0.67 5.26
CA LEU A 398 19.91 -0.36 5.87
C LEU A 398 20.32 0.03 7.30
N GLU A 399 20.73 1.27 7.54
CA GLU A 399 21.04 1.78 8.89
C GLU A 399 19.84 1.63 9.84
N SER A 400 18.63 1.86 9.32
CA SER A 400 17.40 1.75 10.08
C SER A 400 17.02 0.29 10.39
N LEU A 401 17.23 -0.63 9.45
CA LEU A 401 16.89 -2.05 9.59
C LEU A 401 17.98 -2.84 10.36
N MET A 402 19.23 -2.37 10.31
CA MET A 402 20.43 -3.04 10.82
C MET A 402 21.35 -2.07 11.60
N PRO A 403 20.86 -1.34 12.62
CA PRO A 403 21.64 -0.27 13.28
C PRO A 403 22.91 -0.76 13.99
N ASN A 404 22.92 -2.03 14.43
CA ASN A 404 24.04 -2.64 15.15
C ASN A 404 24.80 -3.69 14.31
N GLU A 405 24.38 -3.90 13.07
CA GLU A 405 24.95 -4.92 12.19
C GLU A 405 25.84 -4.27 11.13
N ASN A 406 26.99 -3.74 11.57
CA ASN A 406 28.17 -3.65 10.71
C ASN A 406 28.73 -5.06 10.54
N THR A 407 28.04 -5.89 9.76
CA THR A 407 28.47 -7.26 9.53
C THR A 407 29.86 -7.25 8.90
N LEU A 408 30.76 -8.09 9.43
CA LEU A 408 32.08 -8.37 8.83
C LEU A 408 31.95 -8.64 7.32
N LEU A 409 30.83 -9.23 6.90
CA LEU A 409 30.45 -9.41 5.51
C LEU A 409 30.47 -8.11 4.69
N THR A 410 29.73 -7.08 5.13
CA THR A 410 29.68 -5.78 4.44
C THR A 410 31.05 -5.12 4.41
N GLN A 411 31.82 -5.23 5.49
CA GLN A 411 33.19 -4.70 5.55
C GLN A 411 34.09 -5.35 4.49
N TYR A 412 34.13 -6.69 4.45
CA TYR A 412 34.94 -7.41 3.48
C TYR A 412 34.50 -7.16 2.04
N LEU A 413 33.19 -7.07 1.77
CA LEU A 413 32.70 -6.74 0.43
C LEU A 413 33.09 -5.33 0.00
N LYS A 414 32.99 -4.33 0.90
CA LYS A 414 33.43 -2.96 0.62
C LYS A 414 34.94 -2.88 0.40
N GLU A 415 35.74 -3.55 1.22
CA GLU A 415 37.19 -3.59 1.07
C GLU A 415 37.60 -4.27 -0.24
N ALA A 416 37.00 -5.42 -0.59
CA ALA A 416 37.24 -6.10 -1.85
C ALA A 416 36.85 -5.21 -3.05
N ALA A 417 35.71 -4.52 -2.97
CA ALA A 417 35.27 -3.58 -3.99
C ALA A 417 36.22 -2.37 -4.15
N GLN A 418 36.72 -1.82 -3.05
CA GLN A 418 37.70 -0.73 -3.05
C GLN A 418 39.02 -1.14 -3.70
N ILE A 419 39.57 -2.29 -3.33
CA ILE A 419 40.79 -2.83 -3.95
C ILE A 419 40.55 -3.03 -5.45
N ALA A 420 39.42 -3.65 -5.83
CA ALA A 420 39.09 -3.89 -7.22
C ALA A 420 38.93 -2.61 -8.04
N ALA A 421 38.26 -1.58 -7.50
CA ALA A 421 38.10 -0.29 -8.17
C ALA A 421 39.45 0.43 -8.32
N ALA A 422 40.23 0.56 -7.25
CA ALA A 422 41.52 1.26 -7.25
C ALA A 422 42.55 0.57 -8.17
N ALA A 423 42.56 -0.75 -8.19
CA ALA A 423 43.44 -1.54 -9.06
C ALA A 423 42.85 -1.80 -10.45
N ASN A 424 41.64 -1.31 -10.77
CA ASN A 424 40.93 -1.57 -12.03
C ASN A 424 40.86 -3.08 -12.36
N LEU A 425 40.56 -3.89 -11.34
CA LEU A 425 40.35 -5.33 -11.46
C LEU A 425 38.96 -5.57 -12.04
N LYS A 426 38.91 -5.69 -13.37
CA LYS A 426 37.73 -6.00 -14.16
C LYS A 426 38.16 -6.65 -15.47
N GLY A 427 37.20 -7.26 -16.16
CA GLY A 427 37.34 -7.75 -17.53
C GLY A 427 37.63 -6.66 -18.57
N SER A 428 37.36 -6.98 -19.84
CA SER A 428 37.70 -6.11 -20.98
C SER A 428 36.88 -4.83 -21.05
N SER A 429 35.69 -4.78 -20.45
CA SER A 429 34.78 -3.62 -20.54
C SER A 429 34.35 -3.10 -19.16
N PHE A 430 33.50 -2.06 -19.14
CA PHE A 430 32.80 -1.59 -17.92
C PHE A 430 31.39 -2.19 -17.78
N LYS A 431 31.02 -3.15 -18.64
CA LYS A 431 29.75 -3.88 -18.52
C LYS A 431 29.73 -4.68 -17.21
N ARG A 432 28.53 -4.90 -16.67
CA ARG A 432 28.28 -5.65 -15.41
C ARG A 432 29.08 -6.96 -15.32
N THR A 433 29.04 -7.77 -16.37
CA THR A 433 29.72 -9.08 -16.41
C THR A 433 31.24 -8.94 -16.26
N SER A 434 31.84 -7.92 -16.86
CA SER A 434 33.27 -7.62 -16.74
C SER A 434 33.62 -7.09 -15.35
N LEU A 435 32.74 -6.30 -14.73
CA LEU A 435 32.95 -5.80 -13.36
C LEU A 435 32.84 -6.92 -12.33
N ALA A 436 31.89 -7.85 -12.53
CA ALA A 436 31.70 -8.99 -11.64
C ALA A 436 32.71 -10.12 -11.87
N GLU A 437 33.43 -10.16 -13.01
CA GLU A 437 34.37 -11.23 -13.40
C GLU A 437 35.24 -11.77 -12.24
N PRO A 438 36.04 -10.95 -11.52
CA PRO A 438 36.89 -11.45 -10.44
C PRO A 438 36.09 -12.06 -9.27
N PHE A 439 34.90 -11.53 -8.99
CA PHE A 439 34.02 -12.06 -7.95
C PHE A 439 33.35 -13.37 -8.41
N THR A 440 32.95 -13.44 -9.68
CA THR A 440 32.37 -14.65 -10.26
C THR A 440 33.37 -15.80 -10.33
N ASP A 441 34.63 -15.51 -10.65
CA ASP A 441 35.73 -16.49 -10.65
C ASP A 441 35.94 -17.07 -9.24
N PHE A 442 35.92 -16.21 -8.22
CA PHE A 442 35.94 -16.66 -6.82
C PHE A 442 34.77 -17.61 -6.50
N THR A 443 33.53 -17.24 -6.81
CA THR A 443 32.37 -18.10 -6.52
C THR A 443 32.40 -19.41 -7.32
N ALA A 444 32.95 -19.39 -8.53
CA ALA A 444 33.15 -20.58 -9.35
C ALA A 444 34.21 -21.51 -8.75
N ALA A 445 35.31 -20.96 -8.25
CA ALA A 445 36.35 -21.72 -7.54
C ALA A 445 35.79 -22.40 -6.29
N VAL A 446 35.03 -21.68 -5.45
CA VAL A 446 34.35 -22.23 -4.27
C VAL A 446 33.41 -23.38 -4.65
N ARG A 447 32.60 -23.22 -5.71
CA ARG A 447 31.73 -24.29 -6.21
C ARG A 447 32.51 -25.53 -6.67
N SER A 448 33.68 -25.33 -7.25
CA SER A 448 34.55 -26.41 -7.72
C SER A 448 35.49 -26.97 -6.65
N GLN A 449 35.40 -26.49 -5.40
CA GLN A 449 36.27 -26.91 -4.32
C GLN A 449 36.14 -28.41 -4.07
N LYS A 450 37.28 -29.11 -4.14
CA LYS A 450 37.35 -30.54 -3.85
C LYS A 450 37.84 -30.74 -2.42
N PRO A 451 37.41 -31.82 -1.71
CA PRO A 451 37.80 -32.05 -0.32
C PRO A 451 39.31 -32.14 -0.06
N TYR A 452 40.09 -32.55 -1.07
CA TYR A 452 41.53 -32.68 -0.98
C TYR A 452 42.30 -31.38 -1.30
N MET A 453 41.61 -30.33 -1.77
CA MET A 453 42.20 -29.05 -2.14
C MET A 453 42.05 -28.10 -0.95
N ASP A 454 43.18 -27.72 -0.36
CA ASP A 454 43.19 -26.70 0.69
C ASP A 454 42.86 -25.31 0.12
N LEU A 455 42.48 -24.40 1.02
CA LEU A 455 42.10 -23.04 0.64
C LEU A 455 43.30 -22.28 0.08
N GLU A 456 44.50 -22.52 0.62
CA GLU A 456 45.72 -21.86 0.16
C GLU A 456 46.01 -22.18 -1.32
N PHE A 457 45.90 -23.44 -1.73
CA PHE A 457 46.03 -23.84 -3.12
C PHE A 457 44.96 -23.19 -4.00
N MET A 458 43.69 -23.20 -3.56
CA MET A 458 42.58 -22.61 -4.34
C MET A 458 42.84 -21.13 -4.61
N PHE A 459 43.14 -20.35 -3.57
CA PHE A 459 43.35 -18.91 -3.70
C PHE A 459 44.64 -18.57 -4.45
N ALA A 460 45.72 -19.34 -4.26
CA ALA A 460 46.93 -19.19 -5.07
C ALA A 460 46.66 -19.43 -6.57
N SER A 461 45.85 -20.45 -6.90
CA SER A 461 45.41 -20.73 -8.27
C SER A 461 44.56 -19.58 -8.83
N LEU A 462 43.61 -19.04 -8.07
CA LEU A 462 42.78 -17.90 -8.48
C LEU A 462 43.62 -16.67 -8.83
N VAL A 463 44.59 -16.32 -7.97
CA VAL A 463 45.49 -15.20 -8.21
C VAL A 463 46.25 -15.37 -9.53
N GLN A 464 46.79 -16.56 -9.79
CA GLN A 464 47.57 -16.83 -11.00
C GLN A 464 46.70 -16.85 -12.26
N GLN A 465 45.52 -17.46 -12.19
CA GLN A 465 44.57 -17.53 -13.31
C GLN A 465 44.09 -16.13 -13.69
N TYR A 466 43.68 -15.32 -12.70
CA TYR A 466 43.19 -13.98 -12.95
C TYR A 466 44.29 -13.03 -13.43
N HIS A 467 45.53 -13.16 -12.91
CA HIS A 467 46.68 -12.44 -13.43
C HIS A 467 46.93 -12.74 -14.92
N THR A 468 46.95 -14.02 -15.29
CA THR A 468 47.12 -14.45 -16.68
C THR A 468 45.98 -13.97 -17.57
N ARG A 469 44.75 -13.96 -17.03
CA ARG A 469 43.57 -13.43 -17.71
C ARG A 469 43.69 -11.93 -17.98
N LEU A 470 44.10 -11.14 -16.99
CA LEU A 470 44.32 -9.69 -17.16
C LEU A 470 45.42 -9.42 -18.20
N ASP A 471 46.51 -10.18 -18.18
CA ASP A 471 47.62 -10.03 -19.14
C ASP A 471 47.18 -10.25 -20.59
N ARG A 472 46.20 -11.14 -20.81
CA ARG A 472 45.64 -11.40 -22.15
C ARG A 472 44.69 -10.32 -22.68
N ILE A 473 44.08 -9.52 -21.80
CA ILE A 473 43.04 -8.55 -22.18
C ILE A 473 43.51 -7.10 -22.08
N ARG A 474 44.76 -6.87 -21.68
CA ARG A 474 45.36 -5.55 -21.59
C ARG A 474 46.39 -5.42 -22.72
N ASP A 475 46.50 -4.22 -23.27
CA ASP A 475 47.48 -3.92 -24.33
C ASP A 475 48.93 -3.85 -23.80
N HIS A 476 49.12 -3.96 -22.48
CA HIS A 476 50.40 -3.89 -21.80
C HIS A 476 50.57 -5.04 -20.83
N VAL A 477 51.81 -5.54 -20.73
CA VAL A 477 52.17 -6.62 -19.81
C VAL A 477 51.84 -6.23 -18.38
N VAL A 478 51.08 -7.10 -17.72
CA VAL A 478 50.63 -6.91 -16.35
C VAL A 478 51.81 -7.16 -15.39
N GLY A 479 52.32 -6.09 -14.77
CA GLY A 479 53.49 -6.16 -13.89
C GLY A 479 53.23 -6.71 -12.49
N ALA A 480 54.32 -6.95 -11.74
CA ALA A 480 54.31 -7.51 -10.38
C ALA A 480 53.39 -6.77 -9.39
N THR A 481 53.27 -5.44 -9.52
CA THR A 481 52.35 -4.64 -8.69
C THR A 481 50.90 -5.07 -8.84
N LYS A 482 50.47 -5.47 -10.05
CA LYS A 482 49.10 -5.94 -10.27
C LYS A 482 48.87 -7.31 -9.64
N ARG A 483 49.87 -8.19 -9.69
CA ARG A 483 49.81 -9.49 -9.02
C ARG A 483 49.57 -9.34 -7.51
N GLU A 484 50.26 -8.39 -6.87
CA GLU A 484 50.06 -8.10 -5.46
C GLU A 484 48.66 -7.52 -5.18
N GLN A 485 48.15 -6.63 -6.05
CA GLN A 485 46.78 -6.12 -5.94
C GLN A 485 45.72 -7.24 -6.07
N ILE A 486 45.92 -8.19 -6.98
CA ILE A 486 45.04 -9.37 -7.13
C ILE A 486 45.11 -10.26 -5.89
N LYS A 487 46.31 -10.46 -5.33
CA LYS A 487 46.50 -11.20 -4.10
C LYS A 487 45.77 -10.55 -2.92
N GLN A 488 45.91 -9.24 -2.75
CA GLN A 488 45.20 -8.48 -1.71
C GLN A 488 43.68 -8.61 -1.85
N TYR A 489 43.17 -8.49 -3.08
CA TYR A 489 41.73 -8.66 -3.35
C TYR A 489 41.22 -10.04 -2.93
N TYR A 490 41.88 -11.10 -3.36
CA TYR A 490 41.46 -12.46 -3.04
C TYR A 490 41.70 -12.86 -1.58
N GLU A 491 42.68 -12.26 -0.90
CA GLU A 491 42.90 -12.45 0.54
C GLU A 491 41.73 -11.89 1.35
N VAL A 492 41.17 -10.76 0.95
CA VAL A 492 39.95 -10.21 1.59
C VAL A 492 38.76 -11.15 1.39
N LEU A 493 38.57 -11.68 0.16
CA LEU A 493 37.51 -12.66 -0.11
C LEU A 493 37.74 -13.99 0.62
N ARG A 494 38.99 -14.38 0.86
CA ARG A 494 39.34 -15.52 1.69
C ARG A 494 38.91 -15.32 3.13
N LYS A 495 39.24 -14.18 3.74
CA LYS A 495 38.79 -13.85 5.10
C LYS A 495 37.28 -13.85 5.21
N MET A 496 36.57 -13.27 4.23
CA MET A 496 35.12 -13.34 4.17
C MET A 496 34.62 -14.80 4.16
N TYR A 497 35.22 -15.66 3.33
CA TYR A 497 34.83 -17.05 3.23
C TYR A 497 35.11 -17.85 4.51
N GLU A 498 36.26 -17.64 5.13
CA GLU A 498 36.68 -18.33 6.36
C GLU A 498 35.93 -17.82 7.60
N GLU A 499 35.83 -16.50 7.79
CA GLU A 499 35.31 -15.92 9.03
C GLU A 499 33.78 -15.80 9.04
N VAL A 500 33.16 -15.44 7.90
CA VAL A 500 31.69 -15.28 7.82
C VAL A 500 31.02 -16.61 7.48
N TYR A 501 31.55 -17.31 6.48
CA TYR A 501 30.94 -18.54 5.96
C TYR A 501 31.57 -19.82 6.51
N GLN A 502 32.59 -19.73 7.38
CA GLN A 502 33.24 -20.89 8.01
C GLN A 502 33.84 -21.88 7.00
N ALA A 503 34.31 -21.36 5.85
CA ALA A 503 34.81 -22.14 4.72
C ALA A 503 33.81 -23.20 4.21
N ARG A 504 32.51 -22.93 4.33
CA ARG A 504 31.44 -23.81 3.86
C ARG A 504 30.91 -23.36 2.50
N PRO A 505 31.16 -24.12 1.41
CA PRO A 505 30.72 -23.75 0.07
C PRO A 505 29.20 -23.55 -0.01
N GLU A 506 28.43 -24.41 0.64
CA GLU A 506 26.97 -24.40 0.56
C GLU A 506 26.35 -23.11 1.10
N LYS A 507 26.93 -22.54 2.17
CA LYS A 507 26.45 -21.28 2.77
C LYS A 507 26.79 -20.07 1.90
N LEU A 508 28.00 -20.01 1.35
CA LEU A 508 28.39 -18.90 0.48
C LEU A 508 27.60 -18.93 -0.84
N LEU A 509 27.42 -20.13 -1.40
CA LEU A 509 26.73 -20.30 -2.68
C LEU A 509 25.23 -20.04 -2.59
N SER A 510 24.59 -20.21 -1.42
CA SER A 510 23.19 -19.81 -1.23
C SER A 510 22.99 -18.30 -1.33
N ASP A 511 24.00 -17.50 -0.98
CA ASP A 511 23.94 -16.04 -1.03
C ASP A 511 24.62 -15.44 -2.26
N LYS A 512 25.10 -16.27 -3.20
CA LYS A 512 25.92 -15.86 -4.36
C LYS A 512 25.38 -14.60 -5.06
N ASP A 513 24.12 -14.63 -5.49
CA ASP A 513 23.55 -13.55 -6.31
C ASP A 513 23.38 -12.25 -5.50
N LYS A 514 23.18 -12.37 -4.19
CA LYS A 514 23.08 -11.25 -3.24
C LYS A 514 24.45 -10.60 -3.04
N LEU A 515 25.48 -11.43 -2.86
CA LEU A 515 26.85 -10.97 -2.70
C LEU A 515 27.38 -10.31 -3.98
N GLU A 516 27.10 -10.89 -5.15
CA GLU A 516 27.47 -10.30 -6.45
C GLU A 516 26.80 -8.93 -6.62
N ALA A 517 25.50 -8.82 -6.30
CA ALA A 517 24.78 -7.55 -6.39
C ALA A 517 25.35 -6.49 -5.45
N ALA A 518 25.59 -6.83 -4.18
CA ALA A 518 26.18 -5.92 -3.21
C ALA A 518 27.60 -5.48 -3.64
N TYR A 519 28.43 -6.44 -4.07
CA TYR A 519 29.78 -6.17 -4.58
C TYR A 519 29.76 -5.18 -5.74
N LEU A 520 28.87 -5.35 -6.72
CA LEU A 520 28.75 -4.45 -7.87
C LEU A 520 28.42 -3.02 -7.46
N PHE A 521 27.52 -2.84 -6.49
CA PHE A 521 27.17 -1.51 -5.99
C PHE A 521 28.31 -0.87 -5.20
N PHE A 522 28.99 -1.61 -4.32
CA PHE A 522 30.17 -1.11 -3.61
C PHE A 522 31.33 -0.80 -4.57
N TRP A 523 31.46 -1.54 -5.67
CA TRP A 523 32.45 -1.24 -6.70
C TRP A 523 32.16 0.12 -7.35
N GLN A 524 30.90 0.40 -7.68
CA GLN A 524 30.49 1.70 -8.22
C GLN A 524 30.74 2.83 -7.22
N GLU A 525 30.44 2.60 -5.94
CA GLU A 525 30.72 3.55 -4.86
C GLU A 525 32.22 3.88 -4.79
N ALA A 526 33.07 2.86 -4.73
CA ALA A 526 34.51 3.02 -4.67
C ALA A 526 35.05 3.72 -5.92
N TYR A 527 34.57 3.33 -7.11
CA TYR A 527 35.02 3.92 -8.38
C TYR A 527 34.70 5.41 -8.48
N GLN A 528 33.53 5.86 -8.00
CA GLN A 528 33.15 7.27 -7.98
C GLN A 528 33.98 8.12 -7.02
N GLN A 529 34.55 7.51 -5.98
CA GLN A 529 35.41 8.18 -5.00
C GLN A 529 36.86 8.32 -5.47
N LEU A 530 37.26 7.60 -6.52
CA LEU A 530 38.61 7.72 -7.07
C LEU A 530 38.80 9.10 -7.71
N PRO A 531 39.98 9.73 -7.53
CA PRO A 531 40.28 10.97 -8.21
C PRO A 531 40.19 10.72 -9.72
N LYS A 532 39.30 11.47 -10.40
CA LYS A 532 39.21 11.45 -11.85
C LYS A 532 40.60 11.73 -12.41
N ARG A 533 41.25 10.70 -12.96
CA ARG A 533 42.45 10.92 -13.75
C ARG A 533 42.06 11.91 -14.84
N LYS A 534 42.75 13.04 -14.92
CA LYS A 534 42.77 13.83 -16.15
C LYS A 534 43.40 12.92 -17.20
N SER A 535 42.60 12.14 -17.91
CA SER A 535 43.02 11.49 -19.14
C SER A 535 42.68 12.44 -20.27
N GLU A 536 43.73 12.96 -20.89
CA GLU A 536 43.77 13.14 -22.35
C GLU A 536 43.17 11.87 -22.97
N ASP A 537 41.91 11.97 -23.39
CA ASP A 537 41.24 11.17 -24.42
C ASP A 537 39.91 11.86 -24.70
N ASN A 538 40.03 13.04 -25.32
CA ASN A 538 38.98 13.56 -26.18
C ASN A 538 39.07 12.81 -27.50
N SER A 539 38.44 11.63 -27.59
CA SER A 539 37.97 11.09 -28.86
C SER A 539 36.92 10.03 -28.57
N ASP A 540 35.76 10.22 -29.20
CA ASP A 540 34.57 9.36 -29.23
C ASP A 540 33.61 9.44 -28.05
N ASP A 541 32.97 10.61 -27.92
CA ASP A 541 31.52 10.69 -27.73
C ASP A 541 31.03 12.09 -28.14
N SER A 542 31.03 12.34 -29.45
CA SER A 542 30.25 13.43 -30.06
C SER A 542 29.21 12.83 -30.98
N VAL A 543 28.11 12.34 -30.40
CA VAL A 543 26.85 12.21 -31.14
C VAL A 543 26.18 13.58 -31.07
N GLU A 544 26.39 14.37 -32.12
CA GLU A 544 25.70 15.63 -32.37
C GLU A 544 24.19 15.41 -32.27
N THR A 545 23.57 16.05 -31.28
CA THR A 545 22.13 16.30 -31.31
C THR A 545 21.94 17.59 -32.09
N THR A 546 21.68 17.47 -33.39
CA THR A 546 21.23 18.60 -34.21
C THR A 546 19.78 18.91 -33.82
N THR A 547 19.61 19.92 -32.98
CA THR A 547 18.33 20.62 -32.80
C THR A 547 18.10 21.54 -33.99
N SER A 548 17.14 21.22 -34.84
CA SER A 548 16.48 22.19 -35.71
C SER A 548 15.31 22.82 -34.96
N VAL A 549 15.26 24.14 -35.05
CA VAL A 549 14.29 25.12 -34.53
C VAL A 549 12.83 24.71 -34.72
#